data_AF-A0A0F0GTF5-F1
#
_entry.id   AF-A0A0F0GTF5-F1
#
_cell.length_a   1.000
_cell.length_b   1.000
_cell.length_c   1.000
_cell.angle_alpha   90.00
_cell.angle_beta   90.00
_cell.angle_gamma   90.00
#
_symmetry.space_group_name_H-M   'P 1'
#
loop_
_entity.id
_entity.type
_entity.pdbx_description
1 polymer ?
#
loop_
_entity_poly.entity_id
_entity_poly.type
_entity_poly.pdbx_seq_one_letter_code
_entity_poly.pdbx_strand_id
1 'polypeptide(L)' 'MGAGIAEVCARSGLEVKVAETTGEALEIGRTRLHNSLTKAAERGKITEEERDATLARLTFTTDLGEFADRDLVIEAVVE' A
#
# COMPACT_ATOMS: atom_id res chain seq x y z
N MET A 1 -3.27 -4.70 -9.53
CA MET A 1 -4.15 -3.56 -9.22
C MET A 1 -4.04 -3.14 -7.75
N GLY A 2 -3.89 -4.09 -6.81
CA GLY A 2 -3.80 -3.82 -5.37
C GLY A 2 -2.86 -2.69 -4.95
N ALA A 3 -1.62 -2.65 -5.44
CA ALA A 3 -0.68 -1.56 -5.12
C ALA A 3 -1.22 -0.15 -5.47
N GLY A 4 -1.93 0.02 -6.58
CA GLY A 4 -2.50 1.32 -6.95
C GLY A 4 -3.66 1.72 -6.04
N ILE A 5 -4.51 0.74 -5.67
CA ILE A 5 -5.63 0.95 -4.73
C ILE A 5 -5.07 1.34 -3.36
N ALA A 6 -4.10 0.58 -2.86
CA ALA A 6 -3.46 0.85 -1.58
C ALA A 6 -2.81 2.24 -1.53
N GLU A 7 -2.11 2.64 -2.60
CA GLU A 7 -1.51 3.97 -2.71
C GLU A 7 -2.56 5.08 -2.62
N VAL A 8 -3.64 4.97 -3.39
CA VAL A 8 -4.70 6.00 -3.41
C VAL A 8 -5.36 6.12 -2.03
N CYS A 9 -5.73 5.00 -1.42
CA CYS A 9 -6.35 4.99 -0.09
C CYS A 9 -5.42 5.58 0.98
N ALA A 10 -4.14 5.18 1.00
CA ALA A 10 -3.16 5.68 1.97
C ALA A 10 -2.88 7.18 1.79
N ARG A 11 -2.79 7.66 0.54
CA ARG A 11 -2.64 9.10 0.24
C ARG A 11 -3.87 9.91 0.64
N SER A 12 -5.06 9.31 0.65
CA SER A 12 -6.27 9.92 1.20
C SER A 12 -6.34 9.91 2.72
N GLY A 13 -5.31 9.38 3.39
CA GLY A 13 -5.20 9.42 4.85
C GLY A 13 -5.74 8.18 5.56
N LEU A 14 -6.04 7.10 4.86
CA LEU A 14 -6.53 5.86 5.48
C LEU A 14 -5.36 4.96 5.90
N GLU A 15 -5.52 4.22 6.99
CA GLU A 15 -4.63 3.11 7.32
C GLU A 15 -4.96 1.92 6.42
N VAL A 16 -3.96 1.41 5.72
CA VAL A 16 -4.16 0.37 4.71
C VAL A 16 -3.24 -0.80 5.02
N LYS A 17 -3.85 -1.97 5.24
CA LYS A 17 -3.15 -3.24 5.34
C LYS A 17 -3.21 -3.97 4.00
N VAL A 18 -2.06 -4.31 3.44
CA VAL A 18 -1.93 -5.05 2.18
C VAL A 18 -1.59 -6.49 2.49
N ALA A 19 -2.38 -7.42 1.96
CA ALA A 19 -2.12 -8.85 2.07
C ALA A 19 -1.60 -9.42 0.74
N GLU A 20 -0.63 -10.32 0.84
CA GLU A 20 -0.13 -11.14 -0.27
C GLU A 20 0.05 -12.58 0.19
N THR A 21 0.09 -13.53 -0.76
CA THR A 21 0.11 -14.98 -0.44
C THR A 21 1.47 -15.48 0.04
N THR A 22 2.56 -14.80 -0.33
CA THR A 22 3.92 -15.17 0.06
C THR A 22 4.71 -13.93 0.51
N GLY A 23 5.73 -14.15 1.34
CA GLY A 23 6.62 -13.06 1.75
C GLY A 23 7.36 -12.41 0.57
N GLU A 24 7.68 -13.17 -0.48
CA GLU A 24 8.28 -12.64 -1.70
C GLU A 24 7.33 -11.69 -2.45
N ALA A 25 6.08 -12.11 -2.65
CA ALA A 25 5.06 -11.27 -3.28
C ALA A 25 4.80 -9.99 -2.48
N LEU A 26 4.80 -10.10 -1.15
CA LEU A 26 4.66 -8.98 -0.23
C LEU A 26 5.79 -7.96 -0.40
N GLU A 27 7.04 -8.40 -0.44
CA GLU A 27 8.19 -7.49 -0.63
C GLU A 27 8.21 -6.86 -2.02
N ILE A 28 7.79 -7.59 -3.07
CA ILE A 28 7.61 -7.02 -4.42
C ILE A 28 6.54 -5.92 -4.39
N GLY A 29 5.39 -6.18 -3.77
CA GLY A 29 4.31 -5.21 -3.62
C GLY A 29 4.73 -3.96 -2.86
N ARG A 30 5.43 -4.16 -1.73
CA ARG A 30 6.00 -3.09 -0.91
C ARG A 30 7.00 -2.23 -1.70
N THR A 31 7.93 -2.87 -2.40
CA THR A 31 8.92 -2.19 -3.23
C THR A 31 8.27 -1.37 -4.34
N ARG A 32 7.22 -1.91 -4.96
CA ARG A 32 6.45 -1.21 -6.00
C ARG A 32 5.77 0.06 -5.47
N LEU A 33 5.13 -0.02 -4.30
CA LEU A 33 4.51 1.13 -3.62
C LEU A 33 5.55 2.20 -3.30
N HIS A 34 6.66 1.81 -2.69
CA HIS A 34 7.76 2.72 -2.36
C HIS A 34 8.27 3.45 -3.61
N ASN A 35 8.60 2.70 -4.66
CA ASN A 35 9.11 3.28 -5.92
C ASN A 35 8.10 4.20 -6.60
N SER A 36 6.80 3.90 -6.51
CA SER A 36 5.74 4.74 -7.07
C SER A 36 5.67 6.09 -6.36
N LEU A 37 5.65 6.07 -5.02
CA LEU A 37 5.59 7.27 -4.19
C LEU A 37 6.87 8.11 -4.29
N THR A 38 8.05 7.48 -4.31
CA THR A 38 9.32 8.18 -4.56
C THR A 38 9.31 8.90 -5.91
N LYS A 39 8.91 8.21 -6.99
CA LYS A 39 8.81 8.83 -8.33
C LYS A 39 7.76 9.93 -8.38
N ALA A 40 6.67 9.83 -7.62
CA ALA A 40 5.67 10.89 -7.52
C ALA A 40 6.26 12.14 -6.85
N ALA A 41 7.05 11.97 -5.80
CA ALA A 41 7.75 13.06 -5.12
C ALA A 41 8.83 13.71 -6.02
N GLU A 42 9.67 12.90 -6.68
CA GLU A 42 10.69 13.37 -7.63
C GLU A 42 10.08 14.20 -8.78
N ARG A 43 8.86 13.87 -9.19
CA ARG A 43 8.11 14.58 -10.24
C ARG A 43 7.32 15.78 -9.71
N GLY A 44 7.43 16.11 -8.43
CA GLY A 44 6.71 17.22 -7.79
C GLY A 44 5.19 17.03 -7.71
N LYS A 45 4.69 15.79 -7.81
CA LYS A 45 3.25 15.50 -7.71
C LYS A 45 2.77 15.39 -6.27
N ILE A 46 3.70 15.11 -5.35
CA ILE A 46 3.54 15.11 -3.90
C ILE A 46 4.84 15.66 -3.29
N THR A 47 4.77 16.09 -2.04
CA THR A 47 5.93 16.43 -1.21
C THR A 47 6.62 15.18 -0.64
N GLU A 48 7.85 15.33 -0.13
CA GLU A 48 8.54 14.23 0.56
C GLU A 48 7.83 13.87 1.87
N GLU A 49 7.28 14.87 2.56
CA GLU A 49 6.48 14.68 3.77
C GLU A 49 5.20 13.89 3.50
N GLU A 50 4.50 14.19 2.40
CA GLU A 50 3.32 13.41 1.98
C GLU A 50 3.70 11.98 1.57
N ARG A 51 4.85 11.78 0.91
CA ARG A 51 5.39 10.44 0.60
C ARG A 51 5.59 9.65 1.89
N ASP A 52 6.30 10.21 2.85
CA ASP A 52 6.65 9.53 4.10
C ASP A 52 5.41 9.26 4.97
N ALA A 53 4.50 10.23 5.04
CA ALA A 53 3.22 10.05 5.73
C ALA A 53 2.34 8.98 5.07
N THR A 54 2.38 8.85 3.74
CA THR A 54 1.65 7.79 3.02
C THR A 54 2.27 6.42 3.32
N LEU A 55 3.60 6.31 3.26
CA LEU A 55 4.31 5.07 3.57
C LEU A 55 4.07 4.61 5.01
N ALA A 56 3.98 5.53 5.95
CA ALA A 56 3.70 5.23 7.36
C ALA A 56 2.30 4.63 7.59
N ARG A 57 1.33 4.89 6.70
CA ARG A 57 -0.03 4.31 6.78
C ARG A 57 -0.14 2.92 6.14
N LEU A 58 0.90 2.46 5.45
CA LEU A 58 0.92 1.17 4.77
C LEU A 58 1.54 0.11 5.66
N THR A 59 0.77 -0.93 5.95
CA THR A 59 1.26 -2.15 6.60
C THR A 59 1.06 -3.34 5.69
N PHE A 60 1.85 -4.40 5.90
CA PHE A 60 1.89 -5.55 5.02
C PHE A 60 1.82 -6.83 5.84
N THR A 61 1.08 -7.83 5.37
CA THR A 61 0.95 -9.12 6.06
C THR A 61 0.74 -10.25 5.07
N THR A 62 1.02 -11.48 5.48
CA THR A 62 0.56 -12.70 4.78
C THR A 62 -0.60 -13.38 5.49
N ASP A 63 -1.08 -12.81 6.60
CA ASP A 63 -2.18 -13.35 7.40
C ASP A 63 -3.46 -12.52 7.21
N LEU A 64 -4.47 -13.13 6.58
CA LEU A 64 -5.78 -12.52 6.39
C LEU A 64 -6.55 -12.37 7.71
N GLY A 65 -6.21 -13.13 8.75
CA GLY A 65 -6.80 -12.99 10.09
C GLY A 65 -6.57 -11.61 10.72
N GLU A 66 -5.52 -10.90 10.30
CA GLU A 66 -5.22 -9.55 10.77
C GLU A 66 -6.10 -8.45 10.14
N PHE A 67 -7.11 -8.82 9.37
CA PHE A 67 -8.11 -7.91 8.78
C PHE A 67 -9.39 -7.82 9.60
N ALA A 68 -9.49 -8.54 10.72
CA ALA A 68 -10.69 -8.62 11.55
C ALA A 68 -11.21 -7.25 12.06
N ASP A 69 -10.33 -6.25 12.12
CA ASP A 69 -10.58 -4.88 12.56
C ASP A 69 -10.63 -3.86 11.40
N ARG A 70 -10.77 -4.33 10.14
CA ARG A 70 -10.91 -3.45 8.97
C ARG A 70 -12.39 -3.23 8.63
N ASP A 71 -12.74 -1.98 8.32
CA ASP A 71 -14.11 -1.61 7.92
C ASP A 71 -14.46 -1.99 6.47
N LEU A 72 -13.44 -2.11 5.60
CA LEU A 72 -13.59 -2.44 4.18
C LEU A 72 -12.42 -3.32 3.72
N VAL A 73 -12.73 -4.36 2.94
CA VAL A 73 -11.75 -5.23 2.29
C VAL A 73 -11.98 -5.21 0.79
N ILE A 74 -10.90 -5.04 0.03
CA ILE A 74 -10.91 -5.02 -1.43
C ILE A 74 -10.04 -6.16 -1.94
N GLU A 75 -10.65 -7.09 -2.67
CA GLU A 75 -9.94 -8.15 -3.38
C GLU A 75 -9.30 -7.59 -4.66
N ALA A 76 -8.05 -7.95 -4.92
CA ALA A 76 -7.33 -7.53 -6.12
C ALA A 76 -6.42 -8.64 -6.69
N VAL A 77 -6.93 -9.86 -6.72
CA VAL A 77 -6.25 -11.03 -7.30
C VAL A 77 -6.47 -11.11 -8.82
N VAL A 78 -5.69 -11.97 -9.48
CA VAL A 78 -5.85 -12.26 -10.91
C VAL A 78 -6.91 -13.35 -11.08
N GLU A 79 -7.79 -13.19 -12.07
CA GLU A 79 -8.80 -14.18 -12.49
C GLU A 79 -8.25 -15.18 -13.52
#